data_AF-A0A662TPM9-F1
#
_entry.id   AF-A0A662TPM9-F1
#
_cell.length_a   1.000
_cell.length_b   1.000
_cell.length_c   1.000
_cell.angle_alpha   90.00
_cell.angle_beta   90.00
_cell.angle_gamma   90.00
#
_symmetry.space_group_name_H-M   'P 1'
#
loop_
_entity.id
_entity.type
_entity.pdbx_description
1 polymer ?
#
loop_
_entity_poly.entity_id
_entity_poly.type
_entity_poly.pdbx_seq_one_letter_code
_entity_poly.pdbx_strand_id
1 'polypeptide(L)'
;MNDADRHPPPPPPRPPSPPFGRWIATVPKGFLRYCVLRLLSEKSMSGSEIMDEIEKRTGGRWKPSPGSVYPLLAWLQEKGYTKETPEQEAGIKRYT
;
A
#
# COMPACT_ATOMS: atom_id res chain seq x y z
N MET A 1 10.55 -19.28 -48.13
CA MET A 1 9.94 -18.17 -47.36
C MET A 1 9.30 -18.81 -46.15
N ASN A 2 9.97 -18.86 -44.99
CA ASN A 2 9.45 -19.59 -43.82
C ASN A 2 8.77 -18.63 -42.84
N ASP A 3 7.57 -18.99 -42.39
CA ASP A 3 6.76 -18.26 -41.39
C ASP A 3 7.31 -18.32 -39.95
N ALA A 4 8.50 -18.87 -39.73
CA ALA A 4 9.10 -19.11 -38.41
C ALA A 4 9.89 -17.93 -37.81
N ASP A 5 10.08 -16.83 -38.56
CA ASP A 5 10.90 -15.69 -38.13
C ASP A 5 10.11 -14.54 -37.49
N ARG A 6 8.78 -14.69 -37.30
CA ARG A 6 7.98 -13.66 -36.63
C ARG A 6 8.09 -13.78 -35.12
N HIS A 7 9.22 -13.34 -34.57
CA HIS A 7 9.30 -13.02 -33.15
C HIS A 7 8.28 -11.91 -32.83
N PRO A 8 7.40 -12.06 -31.83
CA PRO A 8 6.51 -10.97 -31.45
C PRO A 8 7.37 -9.77 -31.01
N PRO A 9 6.99 -8.53 -31.36
CA PRO A 9 7.73 -7.37 -30.87
C PRO A 9 7.78 -7.41 -29.33
N PRO A 10 8.89 -6.98 -28.71
CA PRO A 10 8.97 -6.91 -27.25
C PRO A 10 7.81 -6.06 -26.73
N PRO A 11 7.26 -6.38 -25.54
CA PRO A 11 6.23 -5.56 -24.94
C PRO A 11 6.76 -4.13 -24.77
N PRO A 12 5.88 -3.11 -24.89
CA PRO A 12 6.29 -1.73 -24.69
C PRO A 12 6.91 -1.56 -23.28
N PRO A 13 7.87 -0.64 -23.11
CA PRO A 13 8.42 -0.35 -21.80
C PRO A 13 7.30 0.08 -20.85
N ARG A 14 7.37 -0.36 -19.60
CA ARG A 14 6.44 0.08 -18.55
C ARG A 14 6.47 1.63 -18.49
N PRO A 15 5.31 2.30 -18.37
CA PRO A 15 5.29 3.75 -18.20
C PRO A 15 6.12 4.13 -16.97
N PRO A 16 6.82 5.28 -16.99
CA PRO A 16 7.56 5.73 -15.82
C PRO A 16 6.62 5.82 -14.64
N SER A 17 7.03 5.24 -13.50
CA SER A 17 6.34 5.45 -12.25
C SER A 17 6.20 6.96 -12.04
N PRO A 18 5.01 7.49 -11.74
CA PRO A 18 4.86 8.90 -11.46
C PRO A 18 5.83 9.33 -10.36
N PRO A 19 6.34 10.58 -10.38
CA PRO A 19 7.27 11.05 -9.37
C PRO A 19 6.68 10.81 -7.98
N PHE A 20 7.51 10.25 -7.11
CA PHE A 20 7.17 9.96 -5.72
C PHE A 20 6.61 11.22 -5.07
N GLY A 21 5.29 11.29 -4.87
CA GLY A 21 4.66 12.38 -4.12
C GLY A 21 3.71 13.34 -4.85
N ARG A 22 3.13 13.02 -6.03
CA ARG A 22 2.07 13.92 -6.56
C ARG A 22 0.97 13.26 -7.38
N TRP A 23 -0.05 12.76 -6.69
CA TRP A 23 -1.45 12.72 -7.16
C TRP A 23 -2.39 13.00 -5.98
N ILE A 24 -2.51 14.26 -5.57
CA ILE A 24 -3.59 14.66 -4.66
C ILE A 24 -4.86 14.78 -5.52
N ALA A 25 -5.45 13.63 -5.86
CA ALA A 25 -6.90 13.59 -5.96
C ALA A 25 -7.38 13.54 -4.51
N THR A 26 -8.12 14.55 -4.07
CA THR A 26 -8.64 14.73 -2.72
C THR A 26 -9.21 13.42 -2.16
N VAL A 27 -8.40 12.69 -1.40
CA VAL A 27 -8.85 11.45 -0.78
C VAL A 27 -9.85 11.82 0.30
N PRO A 28 -11.07 11.24 0.30
CA PRO A 28 -12.08 11.57 1.28
C PRO A 28 -11.53 11.47 2.71
N LYS A 29 -11.86 12.44 3.55
CA LYS A 29 -11.42 12.45 4.96
C LYS A 29 -11.91 11.16 5.61
N GLY A 30 -10.98 10.30 6.04
CA GLY A 30 -11.28 9.00 6.64
C GLY A 30 -11.16 7.79 5.69
N PHE A 31 -10.96 7.98 4.38
CA PHE A 31 -10.73 6.85 3.47
C PHE A 31 -9.46 6.08 3.83
N LEU A 32 -8.39 6.77 4.25
CA LEU A 32 -7.18 6.11 4.76
C LEU A 32 -7.49 5.20 5.95
N ARG A 33 -8.29 5.70 6.91
CA ARG A 33 -8.70 4.91 8.08
C ARG A 33 -9.51 3.68 7.69
N TYR A 34 -10.45 3.82 6.75
CA TYR A 34 -11.21 2.70 6.24
C TYR A 34 -10.30 1.65 5.57
N CYS A 35 -9.38 2.09 4.70
CA CYS A 35 -8.43 1.20 4.05
C CYS A 35 -7.57 0.46 5.07
N VAL A 36 -6.97 1.18 6.03
CA VAL A 36 -6.13 0.58 7.08
C VAL A 36 -6.90 -0.50 7.85
N LEU A 37 -8.09 -0.19 8.36
CA LEU A 37 -8.89 -1.15 9.12
C LEU A 37 -9.31 -2.35 8.28
N ARG A 38 -9.68 -2.12 7.01
CA ARG A 38 -10.01 -3.21 6.09
C ARG A 38 -8.83 -4.14 5.85
N LEU A 39 -7.64 -3.60 5.62
CA LEU A 39 -6.42 -4.39 5.40
C LEU A 39 -6.06 -5.21 6.63
N LEU A 40 -6.11 -4.59 7.80
CA LEU A 40 -5.81 -5.25 9.07
C LEU A 40 -6.85 -6.32 9.43
N SER A 41 -8.11 -6.11 9.07
CA SER A 41 -9.16 -7.13 9.20
C SER A 41 -8.97 -8.33 8.27
N GLU A 42 -8.23 -8.19 7.16
CA GLU A 42 -7.94 -9.29 6.24
C GLU A 42 -6.70 -10.07 6.67
N LYS A 43 -5.63 -9.39 7.05
CA LYS A 43 -4.39 -10.00 7.56
C LYS A 43 -3.59 -9.02 8.42
N SER A 44 -2.80 -9.54 9.34
CA SER A 44 -1.84 -8.71 10.08
C SER A 44 -0.79 -8.11 9.14
N MET A 45 -0.63 -6.80 9.15
CA MET A 45 0.31 -6.07 8.28
C MET A 45 1.11 -5.01 9.07
N SER A 46 2.31 -4.71 8.58
CA SER A 46 3.12 -3.58 9.04
C SER A 46 2.71 -2.26 8.38
N GLY A 47 3.14 -1.13 8.94
CA GLY A 47 2.83 0.20 8.40
C GLY A 47 3.28 0.40 6.95
N SER A 48 4.44 -0.15 6.56
CA SER A 48 4.92 -0.13 5.17
C SER A 48 4.12 -1.04 4.25
N GLU A 49 3.79 -2.26 4.70
CA GLU A 49 2.94 -3.18 3.94
C GLU A 49 1.56 -2.57 3.67
N ILE A 50 0.98 -1.85 4.64
CA ILE A 50 -0.27 -1.12 4.47
C ILE A 50 -0.13 -0.06 3.37
N MET A 51 0.96 0.71 3.36
CA MET A 51 1.20 1.72 2.32
C MET A 51 1.29 1.09 0.93
N ASP A 52 2.05 -0.01 0.80
CA ASP A 52 2.25 -0.72 -0.45
C ASP A 52 0.97 -1.41 -0.93
N GLU A 53 0.19 -1.98 -0.03
CA GLU A 53 -1.08 -2.64 -0.35
C GLU A 53 -2.14 -1.62 -0.79
N ILE A 54 -2.20 -0.44 -0.16
CA ILE A 54 -3.08 0.65 -0.60
C ILE A 54 -2.66 1.16 -1.99
N GLU A 55 -1.37 1.30 -2.24
CA GLU A 55 -0.85 1.64 -3.57
C GLU A 55 -1.24 0.59 -4.62
N LYS A 56 -1.08 -0.70 -4.32
CA LYS A 56 -1.47 -1.82 -5.19
C LYS A 56 -2.98 -1.82 -5.48
N ARG A 57 -3.83 -1.68 -4.45
CA ARG A 57 -5.30 -1.64 -4.61
C ARG A 57 -5.79 -0.43 -5.39
N THR A 58 -5.07 0.68 -5.29
CA THR A 58 -5.36 1.87 -6.10
C THR A 58 -4.69 1.82 -7.47
N GLY A 59 -4.03 0.73 -7.85
CA GLY A 59 -3.36 0.59 -9.15
C GLY A 59 -2.24 1.62 -9.34
N GLY A 60 -1.51 1.96 -8.28
CA GLY A 60 -0.44 2.96 -8.28
C GLY A 60 -0.94 4.41 -8.29
N ARG A 61 -2.27 4.64 -8.18
CA ARG A 61 -2.84 5.99 -8.22
C ARG A 61 -2.64 6.76 -6.91
N TRP A 62 -2.58 6.05 -5.78
CA TRP A 62 -2.44 6.69 -4.47
C TRP A 62 -1.67 5.81 -3.49
N LYS A 63 -0.54 6.34 -3.02
CA LYS A 63 0.21 5.79 -1.88
C LYS A 63 0.10 6.77 -0.71
N PRO A 64 -0.47 6.35 0.44
CA PRO A 64 -0.49 7.20 1.62
C PRO A 64 0.93 7.40 2.15
N SER A 65 1.19 8.59 2.70
CA SER A 65 2.51 8.90 3.23
C SER A 65 2.73 8.24 4.60
N PRO A 66 3.97 7.89 4.96
CA PRO A 66 4.33 7.44 6.30
C PRO A 66 3.81 8.38 7.40
N GLY A 67 3.89 9.69 7.17
CA GLY A 67 3.43 10.72 8.10
C GLY A 67 1.91 10.77 8.29
N SER A 68 1.12 10.14 7.43
CA SER A 68 -0.33 9.97 7.63
C SER A 68 -0.69 8.60 8.20
N VAL A 69 0.08 7.56 7.87
CA VAL A 69 -0.21 6.18 8.28
C VAL A 69 0.20 5.93 9.73
N TYR A 70 1.41 6.29 10.15
CA TYR A 70 1.89 5.96 11.49
C TYR A 70 1.12 6.69 12.61
N PRO A 71 0.80 7.99 12.50
CA PRO A 71 -0.04 8.64 13.51
C PRO A 71 -1.45 8.07 13.57
N LEU A 72 -2.00 7.66 12.42
CA LEU A 72 -3.30 7.00 12.36
C LEU A 72 -3.26 5.62 13.02
N LEU A 73 -2.22 4.82 12.79
CA LEU A 73 -2.03 3.52 13.44
C LEU A 73 -1.89 3.66 14.96
N ALA A 74 -1.08 4.62 15.42
CA ALA A 74 -0.95 4.91 16.85
C ALA A 74 -2.31 5.28 17.47
N TRP A 75 -3.07 6.16 16.80
CA TRP A 75 -4.41 6.54 17.25
C TRP A 75 -5.40 5.37 17.24
N LEU A 76 -5.35 4.51 16.21
CA LEU A 76 -6.20 3.31 16.12
C LEU A 76 -5.89 2.32 17.24
N GLN A 77 -4.61 2.16 17.58
CA GLN A 77 -4.15 1.35 18.69
C GLN A 77 -4.61 1.90 20.03
N GLU A 78 -4.45 3.19 20.29
CA GLU A 78 -4.90 3.85 21.51
C GLU A 78 -6.41 3.70 21.74
N LYS A 79 -7.18 3.72 20.64
CA LYS A 79 -8.63 3.52 20.68
C LYS A 79 -9.06 2.05 20.74
N GLY A 80 -8.12 1.10 20.68
CA GLY A 80 -8.40 -0.33 20.71
C GLY A 80 -9.00 -0.89 19.41
N TYR A 81 -8.88 -0.17 18.29
CA TYR A 81 -9.31 -0.66 16.97
C TYR A 81 -8.29 -1.61 16.33
N THR A 82 -7.01 -1.49 16.71
CA THR A 82 -5.91 -2.33 16.21
C THR A 82 -4.99 -2.71 17.36
N LYS A 83 -4.30 -3.84 17.29
CA LYS A 83 -3.31 -4.30 18.27
C LYS A 83 -1.96 -4.51 17.62
N GLU A 84 -0.90 -4.02 18.26
CA GLU A 84 0.46 -4.42 17.92
C GLU A 84 0.64 -5.91 18.25
N THR A 85 0.95 -6.70 17.24
CA THR A 85 1.33 -8.10 17.40
C THR A 85 2.85 -8.14 17.58
N PRO A 86 3.38 -8.62 18.71
CA PRO A 86 4.82 -8.69 18.96
C PRO A 86 5.53 -9.80 18.18
N GLU A 87 4.81 -10.49 17.30
CA GLU A 87 5.27 -11.73 16.68
C GLU A 87 5.96 -11.46 15.33
N GLN A 88 7.27 -11.69 15.37
CA GLN A 88 8.22 -11.96 14.29
C GLN A 88 9.21 -10.84 13.90
N GLU A 89 10.48 -11.16 14.18
CA GLU A 89 11.75 -10.56 13.75
C GLU A 89 12.05 -9.13 14.23
N ALA A 90 13.27 -8.96 14.73
CA ALA A 90 13.75 -7.79 15.43
C ALA A 90 13.51 -6.48 14.66
N GLY A 91 12.47 -5.72 15.05
CA GLY A 91 12.29 -4.31 14.70
C GLY A 91 11.07 -3.95 13.85
N ILE A 92 10.27 -4.90 13.36
CA ILE A 92 9.09 -4.59 12.53
C ILE A 92 7.80 -4.75 13.32
N LYS A 93 7.13 -3.64 13.62
CA LYS A 93 5.81 -3.64 14.27
C LYS A 93 4.72 -4.12 13.31
N ARG A 94 4.06 -5.22 13.65
CA ARG A 94 2.87 -5.72 12.95
C ARG A 94 1.61 -5.31 13.68
N TYR A 95 0.56 -4.97 12.93
CA TYR A 95 -0.74 -4.60 13.46
C TYR A 95 -1.78 -5.64 13.05
N THR A 96 -2.77 -5.90 13.90
CA THR A 96 -3.97 -6.72 13.63
C THR A 96 -5.23 -6.07 14.19
#